data_AF-A0A503XLR3-F1
#
_entry.id   AF-A0A503XLR3-F1
#
_cell.length_a   1.000
_cell.length_b   1.000
_cell.length_c   1.000
_cell.angle_alpha   90.00
_cell.angle_beta   90.00
_cell.angle_gamma   90.00
#
_symmetry.space_group_name_H-M   'P 1'
#
loop_
_entity.id
_entity.type
_entity.pdbx_description
1 polymer ?
#
loop_
_entity_poly.entity_id
_entity_poly.type
_entity_poly.pdbx_seq_one_letter_code
_entity_poly.pdbx_strand_id
1 'polypeptide(L)'
;MKKNLNVKPGRALYKPVRFENGDGKQLTVCEICAGSGIRASAEKTTTNTAGRDKKEAKEISGNLIRMFRKNGWGVRAYQCDRCKGAGTHMVEEAKQ
;
A
#
# COMPACT_ATOMS: atom_id res chain seq x y z
N MET A 1 -22.06 32.27 -29.84
CA MET A 1 -20.63 32.06 -30.19
C MET A 1 -19.97 31.24 -29.08
N LYS A 2 -19.67 29.95 -29.33
CA LYS A 2 -19.05 29.06 -28.33
C LYS A 2 -17.54 29.29 -28.35
N LYS A 3 -16.95 29.75 -27.24
CA LYS A 3 -15.49 29.90 -27.11
C LYS A 3 -14.88 28.51 -26.92
N ASN A 4 -14.09 28.07 -27.89
CA ASN A 4 -13.25 26.88 -27.78
C ASN A 4 -12.15 27.14 -26.74
N LEU A 5 -12.26 26.54 -25.56
CA LEU A 5 -11.21 26.55 -24.55
C LEU A 5 -10.12 25.58 -25.01
N ASN A 6 -9.07 26.11 -25.63
CA ASN A 6 -7.88 25.37 -25.99
C ASN A 6 -7.02 25.17 -24.73
N VAL A 7 -7.31 24.13 -23.95
CA VAL A 7 -6.55 23.81 -22.72
C VAL A 7 -5.26 23.10 -23.12
N LYS A 8 -4.16 23.84 -23.18
CA LYS A 8 -2.81 23.25 -23.22
C LYS A 8 -2.60 22.44 -21.92
N PRO A 9 -1.94 21.27 -21.94
CA PRO A 9 -1.62 20.53 -20.73
C PRO A 9 -0.57 21.33 -19.95
N GLY A 10 -1.02 22.21 -19.06
CA GLY A 10 -0.15 22.89 -18.12
C GLY A 10 0.55 21.85 -17.26
N ARG A 11 1.89 21.86 -17.25
CA ARG A 11 2.69 21.16 -16.23
C ARG A 11 2.04 21.48 -14.89
N ALA A 12 1.60 20.45 -14.17
CA ALA A 12 0.94 20.66 -12.90
C ALA A 12 1.88 21.46 -11.97
N LEU A 13 1.43 22.63 -11.52
CA LEU A 13 2.18 23.62 -10.72
C LEU A 13 2.24 23.20 -9.24
N TYR A 14 2.49 21.93 -8.95
CA TYR A 14 2.58 21.48 -7.56
C TYR A 14 3.99 21.72 -7.04
N LYS A 15 4.11 22.52 -5.97
CA LYS A 15 5.36 22.65 -5.21
C LYS A 15 5.50 21.43 -4.31
N PRO A 16 6.70 20.81 -4.23
CA PRO A 16 6.93 19.74 -3.26
C PRO A 16 6.73 20.29 -1.85
N VAL A 17 5.95 19.57 -1.05
CA VAL A 17 5.73 19.88 0.37
C VAL A 17 6.68 19.01 1.18
N ARG A 18 7.25 19.57 2.25
CA ARG A 18 8.08 18.79 3.17
C ARG A 18 7.21 17.75 3.87
N PHE A 19 7.69 16.51 3.90
CA PHE A 19 7.01 15.40 4.56
C PHE A 19 7.74 15.08 5.86
N GLU A 20 7.47 15.87 6.89
CA GLU A 20 8.19 15.84 8.16
C GLU A 20 7.26 15.48 9.32
N ASN A 21 7.82 15.01 10.44
CA ASN A 21 7.09 14.81 11.68
C ASN A 21 6.91 16.13 12.46
N GLY A 22 6.32 16.07 13.66
CA GLY A 22 6.12 17.24 14.53
C GLY A 22 7.40 17.93 15.00
N ASP A 23 8.55 17.27 14.89
CA ASP A 23 9.87 17.80 15.26
C ASP A 23 10.64 18.35 14.05
N GLY A 24 10.02 18.41 12.86
CA GLY A 24 10.66 18.85 11.62
C GLY A 24 11.61 17.83 11.01
N LYS A 25 11.55 16.56 11.41
CA LYS A 25 12.39 15.50 10.86
C LYS A 25 11.72 14.81 9.66
N GLN A 26 12.49 14.59 8.61
CA GLN A 26 12.00 14.02 7.35
C GLN A 26 11.51 12.57 7.53
N LEU A 27 10.26 12.34 7.12
CA LEU A 27 9.64 11.04 7.01
C LEU A 27 9.76 10.51 5.58
N THR A 28 9.74 9.19 5.47
CA THR A 28 9.56 8.47 4.21
C THR A 28 8.46 7.43 4.36
N VAL A 29 7.86 7.07 3.23
CA VAL A 29 6.84 6.02 3.18
C VAL A 29 7.52 4.68 3.40
N CYS A 30 6.96 3.86 4.30
CA CYS A 30 7.48 2.52 4.51
C CYS A 30 7.22 1.66 3.28
N GLU A 31 8.29 1.26 2.60
CA GLU A 31 8.22 0.47 1.37
C GLU A 31 7.64 -0.92 1.60
N ILE A 32 7.86 -1.50 2.79
CA ILE A 32 7.40 -2.87 3.12
C ILE A 32 5.87 -2.95 3.16
N CYS A 33 5.21 -1.97 3.78
CA CYS A 33 3.74 -1.93 3.84
C CYS A 33 3.15 -0.95 2.82
N ALA A 34 3.97 -0.39 1.94
CA ALA A 34 3.61 0.64 0.96
C ALA A 34 2.76 1.76 1.58
N GLY A 35 3.13 2.24 2.76
CA GLY A 35 2.42 3.33 3.44
C GLY A 35 1.17 2.94 4.23
N SER A 36 0.69 1.70 4.13
CA SER A 36 -0.58 1.30 4.77
C SER A 36 -0.46 1.04 6.28
N GLY A 37 0.76 0.89 6.80
CA GLY A 37 1.00 0.45 8.18
C GLY A 37 0.69 -1.04 8.43
N ILE A 38 0.09 -1.72 7.47
CA ILE A 38 -0.43 -3.08 7.61
C ILE A 38 0.18 -3.99 6.56
N ARG A 39 0.53 -5.20 6.97
CA ARG A 39 0.82 -6.31 6.06
C ARG A 39 -0.27 -7.36 6.18
N ALA A 40 -0.50 -8.09 5.11
CA ALA A 40 -1.49 -9.15 5.15
C ALA A 40 -1.09 -10.35 4.29
N SER A 41 -1.49 -11.53 4.73
CA SER A 41 -1.42 -12.76 3.97
C SER A 41 -2.83 -13.25 3.68
N ALA A 42 -3.04 -13.72 2.45
CA ALA A 42 -4.30 -14.27 1.99
C ALA A 42 -4.10 -15.73 1.58
N GLU A 43 -4.96 -16.61 2.08
CA GLU A 43 -4.99 -18.04 1.77
C GLU A 43 -6.35 -18.46 1.22
N LYS A 44 -6.37 -19.35 0.23
CA LYS A 44 -7.59 -19.93 -0.33
C LYS A 44 -7.34 -21.38 -0.73
N THR A 45 -8.29 -22.25 -0.39
CA THR A 45 -8.31 -23.63 -0.86
C THR A 45 -9.41 -23.76 -1.91
N THR A 46 -9.09 -24.32 -3.07
CA THR A 46 -10.04 -24.60 -4.14
C THR A 46 -9.93 -26.07 -4.55
N THR A 47 -11.06 -26.75 -4.65
CA THR A 47 -11.11 -28.13 -5.13
C THR A 47 -11.31 -28.12 -6.64
N ASN A 48 -10.46 -28.85 -7.38
CA ASN A 48 -10.58 -28.94 -8.83
C ASN A 48 -11.67 -29.95 -9.26
N THR A 49 -11.93 -30.03 -10.57
CA THR A 49 -12.93 -30.97 -11.13
C THR A 49 -12.60 -32.44 -10.92
N ALA A 50 -11.35 -32.77 -10.59
CA ALA A 50 -10.89 -34.11 -10.24
C ALA A 50 -10.95 -34.39 -8.72
N GLY A 51 -11.57 -33.50 -7.93
CA GLY A 51 -11.72 -33.66 -6.48
C GLY A 51 -10.43 -33.42 -5.67
N ARG A 52 -9.39 -32.84 -6.27
CA ARG A 52 -8.13 -32.54 -5.58
C ARG A 52 -8.11 -31.10 -5.09
N ASP A 53 -7.69 -30.92 -3.85
CA ASP A 53 -7.55 -29.60 -3.24
C ASP A 53 -6.25 -28.91 -3.67
N LYS A 54 -6.39 -27.64 -4.09
CA LYS A 54 -5.28 -26.73 -4.36
C LYS A 54 -5.31 -25.62 -3.31
N LYS A 55 -4.19 -25.46 -2.59
CA LYS A 55 -3.99 -24.34 -1.67
C LYS A 55 -3.19 -23.25 -2.35
N GLU A 56 -3.68 -22.02 -2.29
CA GLU A 56 -2.99 -20.82 -2.75
C GLU A 56 -2.78 -19.88 -1.58
N ALA A 57 -1.58 -19.33 -1.43
CA ALA A 57 -1.24 -18.33 -0.42
C ALA A 57 -0.47 -17.18 -1.06
N LYS A 58 -0.79 -15.93 -0.70
CA LYS A 58 -0.16 -14.71 -1.23
C LYS A 58 -0.03 -13.64 -0.16
N GLU A 59 1.09 -12.94 -0.14
CA GLU A 59 1.23 -11.67 0.58
C GLU A 59 0.51 -10.58 -0.22
N ILE A 60 -0.26 -9.75 0.47
CA ILE A 60 -1.04 -8.66 -0.11
C ILE A 60 -0.85 -7.38 0.70
N SER A 61 -0.98 -6.24 0.03
CA SER A 61 -1.00 -4.94 0.71
C SER A 61 -2.29 -4.77 1.53
N GLY A 62 -2.21 -3.99 2.61
CA GLY A 62 -3.32 -3.72 3.51
C GLY A 62 -4.56 -3.15 2.81
N ASN A 63 -4.36 -2.38 1.74
CA ASN A 63 -5.47 -1.81 0.95
C ASN A 63 -6.27 -2.87 0.16
N LEU A 64 -5.72 -4.06 -0.08
CA LEU A 64 -6.38 -5.13 -0.82
C LEU A 64 -7.13 -6.13 0.07
N ILE A 65 -7.01 -6.03 1.40
CA ILE A 65 -7.64 -6.96 2.37
C ILE A 65 -9.14 -7.12 2.08
N ARG A 66 -9.85 -6.00 1.90
CA ARG A 66 -11.31 -6.01 1.68
C ARG A 66 -11.68 -6.73 0.38
N MET A 67 -10.89 -6.56 -0.67
CA MET A 67 -11.11 -7.20 -1.96
C MET A 67 -10.91 -8.72 -1.85
N PHE A 68 -9.83 -9.17 -1.21
CA PHE A 68 -9.53 -10.59 -1.05
C PHE A 68 -10.57 -11.32 -0.19
N ARG A 69 -11.00 -10.71 0.93
CA ARG A 69 -12.08 -11.26 1.76
C ARG A 69 -13.38 -11.44 0.98
N LYS A 70 -13.76 -10.46 0.16
CA LYS A 70 -14.95 -10.56 -0.72
C LYS A 70 -14.83 -11.69 -1.74
N ASN A 71 -13.62 -11.99 -2.21
CA ASN A 71 -13.35 -13.06 -3.17
C ASN A 71 -13.23 -14.46 -2.51
N GLY A 72 -13.59 -14.59 -1.24
CA GLY A 72 -13.57 -15.86 -0.50
C GLY A 72 -12.17 -16.33 -0.09
N TRP A 73 -11.22 -15.40 0.08
CA TRP A 73 -9.92 -15.71 0.67
C TRP A 73 -9.97 -15.53 2.20
N GLY A 74 -9.34 -16.43 2.93
CA GLY A 74 -9.00 -16.21 4.34
C GLY A 74 -7.85 -15.20 4.40
N VAL A 75 -8.02 -14.08 5.13
CA VAL A 75 -7.00 -13.02 5.18
C VAL A 75 -6.60 -12.74 6.62
N ARG A 76 -5.31 -12.87 6.90
CA ARG A 76 -4.68 -12.48 8.16
C ARG A 76 -3.93 -11.18 7.96
N ALA A 77 -4.25 -10.19 8.78
CA ALA A 77 -3.59 -8.88 8.75
C ALA A 77 -2.80 -8.69 10.03
N TYR A 78 -1.63 -8.08 9.91
CA TYR A 78 -0.73 -7.81 11.01
C TYR A 78 -0.07 -6.45 10.84
N GLN A 79 0.27 -5.83 11.97
CA GLN A 79 0.96 -4.55 11.98
C GLN A 79 2.33 -4.72 11.31
N CYS A 80 2.70 -3.77 10.45
CA CYS A 80 4.02 -3.78 9.85
C CYS A 80 5.09 -3.64 10.93
N ASP A 81 6.00 -4.60 10.97
CA ASP A 81 7.12 -4.71 11.88
C ASP A 81 8.16 -3.60 11.73
N ARG A 82 8.38 -3.10 10.50
CA ARG A 82 9.34 -2.02 10.21
C ARG A 82 8.84 -0.65 10.66
N CYS A 83 7.64 -0.25 10.23
CA CYS A 83 7.08 1.06 10.60
C CYS A 83 6.22 1.03 11.87
N LYS A 84 6.09 -0.14 12.53
CA LYS A 84 5.23 -0.33 13.71
C LYS A 84 3.82 0.24 13.50
N GLY A 85 3.22 0.00 12.34
CA GLY A 85 1.86 0.45 12.04
C GLY A 85 1.72 1.90 11.57
N ALA A 86 2.77 2.72 11.62
CA ALA A 86 2.67 4.13 11.24
C ALA A 86 2.53 4.35 9.72
N GLY A 87 2.91 3.37 8.90
CA GLY A 87 2.97 3.51 7.43
C GLY A 87 4.16 4.33 6.94
N THR A 88 4.77 5.12 7.82
CA THR A 88 5.96 5.92 7.55
C THR A 88 7.05 5.61 8.56
N HIS A 89 8.28 5.95 8.22
CA HIS A 89 9.38 5.96 9.17
C HIS A 89 10.32 7.11 8.87
N MET A 90 11.18 7.40 9.82
CA MET A 90 12.27 8.34 9.63
C MET A 90 13.19 7.86 8.51
N VAL A 91 13.71 8.78 7.70
CA VAL A 91 14.85 8.46 6.83
C VAL A 91 16.01 8.13 7.75
N GLU A 92 16.51 6.90 7.72
CA GLU A 92 17.75 6.58 8.44
C GLU A 92 18.85 7.43 7.82
N GLU A 93 19.46 8.31 8.61
CA GLU A 93 20.68 8.99 8.20
C GLU A 93 21.70 7.89 7.95
N ALA A 94 22.12 7.74 6.69
CA ALA A 94 23.21 6.85 6.36
C ALA A 94 24.40 7.25 7.23
N LYS A 95 24.72 6.42 8.24
CA LYS A 95 25.95 6.57 8.99
C LYS A 95 27.09 6.40 7.98
N GLN A 96 27.72 7.51 7.63
CA GLN A 96 28.96 7.55 6.86
C GLN A 96 30.08 6.88 7.65
#